data_AF-A0A946MNK3-F1
#
_entry.id   AF-A0A946MNK3-F1
#
_cell.length_a   1.000
_cell.length_b   1.000
_cell.length_c   1.000
_cell.angle_alpha   90.00
_cell.angle_beta   90.00
_cell.angle_gamma   90.00
#
_symmetry.space_group_name_H-M   'P 1'
#
loop_
_entity.id
_entity.type
_entity.pdbx_description
1 polymer ?
#
loop_
_entity_poly.entity_id
_entity_poly.type
_entity_poly.pdbx_seq_one_letter_code
_entity_poly.pdbx_strand_id
1 'polypeptide(L)'
;ALAPCSCRKRVSGGGMTCKRTQSQVCLNFNKAAIGVLHKHGREITKAEAMQVVRQANRDGLVHSMEHFQTVTPHLLCACCDCCCHHWGPKTQAGWKPEYRFRKSRWEAVIFQGACDGCAEVKDGPKCMSICHFNAIDMRETQKFDETNMPEPWAGLIQNVKAYVDPDLCWGCLSCVLVCPSSAIHAECMRDEDWVPAQRTAKQPKRIDGVDDALHTD
;
A
#
# COMPACT_ATOMS: atom_id res chain seq x y z
N ALA A 1 9.13 12.95 12.37
CA ALA A 1 9.78 11.92 13.20
C ALA A 1 9.45 10.53 12.67
N LEU A 2 10.39 9.59 12.78
CA LEU A 2 10.18 8.18 12.47
C LEU A 2 10.00 7.40 13.78
N ALA A 3 9.02 6.51 13.82
CA ALA A 3 8.81 5.62 14.96
C ALA A 3 8.53 4.18 14.51
N PRO A 4 8.77 3.19 15.37
CA PRO A 4 8.19 1.86 15.25
C PRO A 4 6.67 1.91 15.05
N CYS A 5 6.15 1.14 14.10
CA CYS A 5 4.72 1.02 13.86
C CYS A 5 4.03 0.34 15.05
N SER A 6 3.05 1.03 15.65
CA SER A 6 2.30 0.52 16.81
C SER A 6 1.58 -0.79 16.52
N CYS A 7 0.98 -0.95 15.33
CA CYS A 7 0.31 -2.20 14.94
C CYS A 7 1.29 -3.38 14.90
N ARG A 8 2.47 -3.18 14.28
CA ARG A 8 3.53 -4.21 14.21
C ARG A 8 4.05 -4.56 15.59
N LYS A 9 4.33 -3.54 16.42
CA LYS A 9 4.78 -3.75 17.80
C LYS A 9 3.76 -4.53 18.63
N ARG A 10 2.46 -4.23 18.47
CA ARG A 10 1.40 -4.94 19.20
C ARG A 10 1.36 -6.41 18.84
N VAL A 11 1.35 -6.76 17.56
CA VAL A 11 1.28 -8.17 17.15
C VAL A 11 2.54 -8.95 17.53
N SER A 12 3.72 -8.31 17.54
CA SER A 12 4.99 -8.95 17.94
C SER A 12 5.04 -9.25 19.43
N GLY A 13 4.38 -8.45 20.27
CA GLY A 13 4.17 -8.79 21.68
C GLY A 13 3.30 -10.04 21.89
N GLY A 14 2.50 -10.44 20.90
CA GLY A 14 1.68 -11.65 20.92
C GLY A 14 2.27 -12.82 20.12
N GLY A 15 3.57 -12.79 19.81
CA GLY A 15 4.27 -13.86 19.08
C GLY A 15 4.16 -13.80 17.55
N MET A 16 3.48 -12.80 16.97
CA MET A 16 3.35 -12.63 15.51
C MET A 16 4.29 -11.54 14.98
N THR A 17 5.11 -11.86 13.99
CA THR A 17 5.99 -10.90 13.31
C THR A 17 5.44 -10.44 11.97
N CYS A 18 5.66 -9.17 11.63
CA CYS A 18 5.34 -8.65 10.30
C CYS A 18 6.20 -9.38 9.25
N LYS A 19 5.55 -9.96 8.24
CA LYS A 19 6.24 -10.70 7.16
C LYS A 19 6.68 -9.82 5.99
N ARG A 20 6.26 -8.55 5.97
CA ARG A 20 6.48 -7.64 4.83
C ARG A 20 7.68 -6.72 4.99
N THR A 21 7.95 -6.22 6.20
CA THR A 21 8.93 -5.14 6.42
C THR A 21 9.40 -5.07 7.88
N GLN A 22 10.37 -4.19 8.14
CA GLN A 22 10.83 -3.84 9.48
C GLN A 22 9.83 -2.93 10.23
N SER A 23 10.06 -2.73 11.53
CA SER A 23 9.13 -2.01 12.40
C SER A 23 9.10 -0.49 12.17
N GLN A 24 10.23 0.13 11.81
CA GLN A 24 10.36 1.59 11.66
C GLN A 24 9.88 2.10 10.30
N VAL A 25 8.57 2.23 10.15
CA VAL A 25 7.92 2.74 8.92
C VAL A 25 6.84 3.79 9.19
N CYS A 26 6.72 4.25 10.45
CA CYS A 26 5.64 5.13 10.88
C CYS A 26 6.13 6.59 10.93
N LEU A 27 5.69 7.39 9.96
CA LEU A 27 6.05 8.80 9.85
C LEU A 27 5.04 9.65 10.63
N ASN A 28 5.54 10.37 11.63
CA ASN A 28 4.77 11.21 12.53
C ASN A 28 5.11 12.68 12.29
N PHE A 29 4.08 13.53 12.30
CA PHE A 29 4.15 14.95 12.00
C PHE A 29 3.49 15.77 13.11
N ASN A 30 3.83 17.07 13.20
CA ASN A 30 3.22 18.02 14.13
C ASN A 30 3.24 17.50 15.60
N LYS A 31 2.15 17.69 16.36
CA LYS A 31 2.05 17.25 17.76
C LYS A 31 2.34 15.76 17.97
N ALA A 32 1.99 14.91 16.99
CA ALA A 32 2.28 13.48 17.06
C ALA A 32 3.78 13.19 16.98
N ALA A 33 4.53 13.97 16.20
CA ALA A 33 6.00 13.87 16.14
C ALA A 33 6.63 14.12 17.52
N ILE A 34 6.23 15.20 18.20
CA ILE A 34 6.74 15.54 19.53
C ILE A 34 6.49 14.38 20.51
N GLY A 35 5.27 13.83 20.51
CA GLY A 35 4.90 12.72 21.39
C GLY A 35 5.73 11.45 21.18
N VAL A 36 6.07 11.10 19.93
CA VAL A 36 6.90 9.91 19.66
C VAL A 36 8.37 10.17 19.96
N LEU A 37 8.88 11.38 19.72
CA LEU A 37 10.28 11.74 19.99
C LEU A 37 10.64 11.63 21.47
N HIS A 38 9.71 11.96 22.37
CA HIS A 38 9.92 11.82 23.82
C HIS A 38 9.85 10.37 24.32
N LYS A 39 9.51 9.40 23.46
CA LYS A 39 9.27 8.02 23.86
C LYS A 39 10.18 7.03 23.13
N HIS A 40 9.97 6.87 21.84
CA HIS A 40 10.54 5.74 21.07
C HIS A 40 10.75 6.05 19.58
N GLY A 41 10.59 7.31 19.19
CA GLY A 41 10.84 7.80 17.84
C GLY A 41 12.18 8.53 17.74
N ARG A 42 12.61 8.80 16.51
CA ARG A 42 13.79 9.62 16.20
C ARG A 42 13.45 10.69 15.18
N GLU A 43 14.20 11.79 15.21
CA GLU A 43 14.17 12.76 14.14
C GLU A 43 14.82 12.18 12.89
N ILE A 44 14.31 12.59 11.74
CA ILE A 44 14.81 12.18 10.43
C ILE A 44 14.74 13.37 9.47
N THR A 45 15.68 13.40 8.54
CA THR A 45 15.68 14.35 7.44
C THR A 45 14.57 14.05 6.42
N LYS A 46 14.26 15.02 5.56
CA LYS A 46 13.36 14.80 4.42
C LYS A 46 13.86 13.68 3.51
N ALA A 47 15.17 13.61 3.27
CA ALA A 47 15.77 12.58 2.42
C ALA A 47 15.57 11.17 3.00
N GLU A 48 15.83 11.00 4.31
CA GLU A 48 15.54 9.75 5.02
C GLU A 48 14.04 9.40 4.99
N ALA A 49 13.16 10.39 5.17
CA ALA A 49 11.71 10.17 5.11
C ALA A 49 11.29 9.62 3.74
N MET A 50 11.84 10.19 2.65
CA MET A 50 11.60 9.70 1.30
C MET A 50 12.16 8.30 1.08
N GLN A 51 13.30 7.95 1.67
CA GLN A 51 13.83 6.58 1.60
C GLN A 51 12.92 5.58 2.33
N VAL A 52 12.41 5.94 3.51
CA VAL A 52 11.44 5.11 4.26
C VAL A 52 10.18 4.87 3.43
N VAL A 53 9.62 5.91 2.80
CA VAL A 53 8.43 5.79 1.93
C VAL A 53 8.72 4.88 0.73
N ARG A 54 9.87 5.06 0.06
CA ARG A 54 10.24 4.22 -1.09
C ARG A 54 10.42 2.76 -0.69
N GLN A 55 11.08 2.49 0.44
CA GLN A 55 11.25 1.13 0.93
C GLN A 55 9.90 0.52 1.30
N ALA A 56 9.04 1.26 2.01
CA ALA A 56 7.70 0.83 2.34
C ALA A 56 6.90 0.42 1.10
N ASN A 57 6.95 1.21 0.03
CA ASN A 57 6.30 0.86 -1.23
C ASN A 57 6.89 -0.38 -1.89
N ARG A 58 8.22 -0.52 -1.90
CA ARG A 58 8.90 -1.72 -2.44
C ARG A 58 8.54 -3.00 -1.67
N ASP A 59 8.31 -2.87 -0.37
CA ASP A 59 7.83 -3.94 0.52
C ASP A 59 6.32 -4.21 0.36
N GLY A 60 5.64 -3.48 -0.52
CA GLY A 60 4.21 -3.62 -0.81
C GLY A 60 3.27 -2.92 0.17
N LEU A 61 3.77 -2.03 1.02
CA LEU A 61 2.94 -1.35 2.00
C LEU A 61 2.04 -0.31 1.34
N VAL A 62 0.81 -0.19 1.85
CA VAL A 62 -0.16 0.81 1.41
C VAL A 62 -0.08 2.00 2.34
N HIS A 63 0.20 3.17 1.76
CA HIS A 63 0.19 4.43 2.48
C HIS A 63 -1.22 4.89 2.78
N SER A 64 -1.45 5.35 4.01
CA SER A 64 -2.75 5.89 4.42
C SER A 64 -2.57 7.09 5.34
N MET A 65 -3.42 8.08 5.11
CA MET A 65 -3.55 9.32 5.86
C MET A 65 -5.00 9.79 5.77
N GLU A 66 -5.32 10.91 6.39
CA GLU A 66 -6.66 11.49 6.31
C GLU A 66 -7.01 11.95 4.89
N HIS A 67 -8.28 11.77 4.50
CA HIS A 67 -8.79 12.07 3.15
C HIS A 67 -9.57 13.39 3.13
N PHE A 68 -8.86 14.52 3.29
CA PHE A 68 -9.39 15.87 3.07
C PHE A 68 -8.25 16.89 2.88
N GLN A 69 -8.51 17.99 2.18
CA GLN A 69 -7.48 18.93 1.72
C GLN A 69 -6.91 19.80 2.84
N THR A 70 -7.74 20.27 3.78
CA THR A 70 -7.30 21.12 4.91
C THR A 70 -6.65 20.33 6.05
N VAL A 71 -6.12 19.13 5.78
CA VAL A 71 -5.52 18.28 6.80
C VAL A 71 -4.21 18.89 7.30
N THR A 72 -4.10 19.01 8.62
CA THR A 72 -2.80 19.11 9.29
C THR A 72 -2.33 17.68 9.58
N PRO A 73 -1.36 17.13 8.85
CA PRO A 73 -1.03 15.72 8.95
C PRO A 73 -0.49 15.39 10.34
N HIS A 74 -0.92 14.28 10.91
CA HIS A 74 -0.35 13.76 12.15
C HIS A 74 0.43 12.48 11.91
N LEU A 75 -0.05 11.66 10.98
CA LEU A 75 0.47 10.33 10.75
C LEU A 75 0.38 9.97 9.27
N LEU A 76 1.50 9.55 8.69
CA LEU A 76 1.49 8.79 7.44
C LEU A 76 1.79 7.33 7.80
N CYS A 77 0.76 6.50 7.69
CA CYS A 77 0.88 5.06 7.91
C CYS A 77 1.48 4.37 6.68
N ALA A 78 2.18 3.26 6.91
CA ALA A 78 2.61 2.30 5.90
C ALA A 78 2.13 0.90 6.32
N CYS A 79 0.97 0.50 5.82
CA CYS A 79 0.23 -0.66 6.31
C CYS A 79 0.45 -1.91 5.43
N CYS A 80 0.59 -3.08 6.06
CA CYS A 80 0.47 -4.37 5.36
C CYS A 80 -0.90 -5.00 5.60
N ASP A 81 -1.27 -5.90 4.70
CA ASP A 81 -2.35 -6.89 4.84
C ASP A 81 -2.10 -7.95 5.95
N CYS A 82 -0.86 -8.04 6.43
CA CYS A 82 -0.36 -9.13 7.28
C CYS A 82 -0.58 -8.95 8.79
N CYS A 83 -0.52 -7.73 9.31
CA CYS A 83 -0.55 -7.47 10.76
C CYS A 83 -1.06 -6.07 11.15
N CYS A 84 -1.48 -5.25 10.19
CA CYS A 84 -2.04 -3.95 10.50
C CYS A 84 -3.46 -4.12 11.05
N HIS A 85 -3.82 -3.46 12.16
CA HIS A 85 -5.19 -3.55 12.68
C HIS A 85 -6.25 -2.91 11.77
N HIS A 86 -5.85 -2.07 10.80
CA HIS A 86 -6.77 -1.49 9.83
C HIS A 86 -7.04 -2.44 8.64
N TRP A 87 -6.09 -3.32 8.29
CA TRP A 87 -6.22 -4.26 7.17
C TRP A 87 -6.49 -5.69 7.61
N GLY A 88 -6.07 -6.07 8.81
CA GLY A 88 -6.35 -7.37 9.43
C GLY A 88 -7.84 -7.73 9.39
N PRO A 89 -8.78 -6.82 9.75
CA PRO A 89 -10.21 -7.09 9.64
C PRO A 89 -10.70 -7.36 8.21
N LYS A 90 -10.09 -6.75 7.18
CA LYS A 90 -10.38 -7.10 5.78
C LYS A 90 -10.00 -8.56 5.52
N THR A 91 -8.76 -8.92 5.85
CA THR A 91 -8.21 -10.26 5.58
C THR A 91 -8.87 -11.36 6.43
N GLN A 92 -9.26 -11.05 7.68
CA GLN A 92 -9.73 -12.03 8.66
C GLN A 92 -11.26 -12.09 8.77
N ALA A 93 -11.95 -10.98 8.55
CA ALA A 93 -13.40 -10.86 8.75
C ALA A 93 -14.15 -10.39 7.47
N GLY A 94 -13.47 -10.30 6.33
CA GLY A 94 -14.08 -9.93 5.05
C GLY A 94 -14.58 -8.48 4.99
N TRP A 95 -14.08 -7.60 5.86
CA TRP A 95 -14.50 -6.20 5.86
C TRP A 95 -14.09 -5.50 4.57
N LYS A 96 -15.05 -4.78 3.98
CA LYS A 96 -14.84 -3.93 2.80
C LYS A 96 -13.88 -2.77 3.14
N PRO A 97 -12.79 -2.54 2.38
CA PRO A 97 -11.82 -1.48 2.70
C PRO A 97 -12.44 -0.07 2.76
N GLU A 98 -13.56 0.14 2.08
CA GLU A 98 -14.37 1.36 2.04
C GLU A 98 -14.84 1.80 3.43
N TYR A 99 -14.96 0.87 4.39
CA TYR A 99 -15.31 1.21 5.77
C TYR A 99 -14.26 2.10 6.44
N ARG A 100 -13.01 2.06 5.99
CA ARG A 100 -11.90 2.77 6.62
C ARG A 100 -11.13 3.69 5.68
N PHE A 101 -11.13 3.38 4.39
CA PHE A 101 -10.29 4.01 3.38
C PHE A 101 -11.14 4.52 2.21
N ARG A 102 -10.56 5.45 1.46
CA ARG A 102 -11.07 5.92 0.17
C ARG A 102 -10.04 5.62 -0.90
N LYS A 103 -10.49 5.35 -2.13
CA LYS A 103 -9.57 5.16 -3.27
C LYS A 103 -8.74 6.42 -3.50
N SER A 104 -7.51 6.24 -3.96
CA SER A 104 -6.66 7.33 -4.43
C SER A 104 -7.30 8.03 -5.63
N ARG A 105 -6.83 9.24 -5.94
CA ARG A 105 -7.11 9.88 -7.24
C ARG A 105 -6.41 9.19 -8.40
N TRP A 106 -5.41 8.37 -8.10
CA TRP A 106 -4.53 7.74 -9.09
C TRP A 106 -4.82 6.26 -9.19
N GLU A 107 -4.61 5.67 -10.37
CA GLU A 107 -4.69 4.23 -10.60
C GLU A 107 -3.45 3.75 -11.37
N ALA A 108 -3.15 2.46 -11.23
CA ALA A 108 -2.05 1.84 -11.96
C ALA A 108 -2.52 1.42 -13.36
N VAL A 109 -1.73 1.74 -14.39
CA VAL A 109 -1.98 1.37 -15.79
C VAL A 109 -0.76 0.63 -16.32
N ILE A 110 -0.98 -0.46 -17.05
CA ILE A 110 0.12 -1.28 -17.61
C ILE A 110 0.23 -1.04 -19.10
N PHE A 111 1.36 -0.49 -19.54
CA PHE A 111 1.69 -0.37 -20.95
C PHE A 111 2.12 -1.73 -21.50
N GLN A 112 1.21 -2.37 -22.24
CA GLN A 112 1.40 -3.72 -22.76
C GLN A 112 2.63 -3.84 -23.66
N GLY A 113 3.03 -2.78 -24.36
CA GLY A 113 4.24 -2.77 -25.21
C GLY A 113 5.55 -2.88 -24.43
N ALA A 114 5.59 -2.42 -23.17
CA ALA A 114 6.78 -2.53 -22.31
C ALA A 114 6.72 -3.72 -21.35
N CYS A 115 5.55 -4.32 -21.13
CA CYS A 115 5.44 -5.50 -20.27
C CYS A 115 6.15 -6.68 -20.93
N ASP A 116 7.19 -7.16 -20.26
CA ASP A 116 8.06 -8.29 -20.63
C ASP A 116 7.44 -9.65 -20.29
N GLY A 117 6.24 -9.68 -19.68
CA GLY A 117 5.53 -10.92 -19.38
C GLY A 117 6.26 -11.79 -18.37
N CYS A 118 6.69 -11.24 -17.23
CA CYS A 118 7.43 -11.96 -16.20
C CYS A 118 6.59 -12.96 -15.37
N ALA A 119 5.68 -13.72 -15.98
CA ALA A 119 4.75 -14.61 -15.25
C ALA A 119 5.49 -15.76 -14.55
N GLU A 120 6.52 -16.31 -15.20
CA GLU A 120 7.23 -17.51 -14.74
C GLU A 120 8.54 -17.21 -13.98
N VAL A 121 8.72 -15.98 -13.50
CA VAL A 121 9.90 -15.67 -12.66
C VAL A 121 9.82 -16.35 -11.30
N LYS A 122 10.98 -16.63 -10.71
CA LYS A 122 11.09 -17.17 -9.35
C LYS A 122 10.31 -16.27 -8.38
N ASP A 123 9.44 -16.89 -7.58
CA ASP A 123 8.51 -16.24 -6.63
C ASP A 123 7.35 -15.45 -7.26
N GLY A 124 7.15 -15.57 -8.59
CA GLY A 124 6.07 -14.94 -9.35
C GLY A 124 6.28 -13.45 -9.61
N PRO A 125 5.41 -12.82 -10.42
CA PRO A 125 5.54 -11.42 -10.78
C PRO A 125 5.33 -10.51 -9.56
N LYS A 126 6.32 -9.64 -9.30
CA LYS A 126 6.31 -8.73 -8.13
C LYS A 126 5.08 -7.84 -8.07
N CYS A 127 4.56 -7.38 -9.22
CA CYS A 127 3.37 -6.52 -9.27
C CYS A 127 2.14 -7.20 -8.65
N MET A 128 2.00 -8.52 -8.79
CA MET A 128 0.94 -9.29 -8.15
C MET A 128 1.20 -9.48 -6.66
N SER A 129 2.42 -9.91 -6.27
CA SER A 129 2.73 -10.28 -4.88
C SER A 129 2.64 -9.11 -3.89
N ILE A 130 2.82 -7.87 -4.37
CA ILE A 130 2.67 -6.68 -3.54
C ILE A 130 1.29 -6.03 -3.59
N CYS A 131 0.37 -6.53 -4.43
CA CYS A 131 -0.97 -5.98 -4.56
C CYS A 131 -1.89 -6.48 -3.44
N HIS A 132 -2.21 -5.63 -2.46
CA HIS A 132 -3.15 -5.99 -1.38
C HIS A 132 -4.62 -6.12 -1.82
N PHE A 133 -4.91 -5.83 -3.08
CA PHE A 133 -6.26 -5.72 -3.61
C PHE A 133 -6.58 -6.77 -4.67
N ASN A 134 -5.62 -7.63 -5.01
CA ASN A 134 -5.74 -8.60 -6.10
C ASN A 134 -6.17 -7.96 -7.42
N ALA A 135 -5.77 -6.70 -7.64
CA ALA A 135 -6.12 -5.93 -8.82
C ALA A 135 -5.25 -6.22 -10.04
N ILE A 136 -4.28 -7.13 -9.93
CA ILE A 136 -3.33 -7.45 -11.00
C ILE A 136 -3.36 -8.94 -11.25
N ASP A 137 -3.54 -9.33 -12.51
CA ASP A 137 -3.51 -10.70 -13.00
C ASP A 137 -2.65 -10.82 -14.26
N MET A 138 -2.19 -12.03 -14.55
CA MET A 138 -1.47 -12.37 -15.77
C MET A 138 -2.46 -13.01 -16.75
N ARG A 139 -2.58 -12.47 -17.96
CA ARG A 139 -3.52 -12.96 -18.98
C ARG A 139 -2.79 -13.33 -20.26
N GLU A 140 -3.27 -14.37 -20.92
CA GLU A 140 -2.78 -14.74 -22.26
C GLU A 140 -3.01 -13.58 -23.24
N THR A 141 -1.99 -13.28 -24.04
CA THR A 141 -2.07 -12.38 -25.18
C THR A 141 -2.25 -13.20 -26.46
N GLN A 142 -2.60 -12.55 -27.56
CA GLN A 142 -2.63 -13.20 -28.87
C GLN A 142 -1.29 -13.93 -29.09
N LYS A 143 -1.34 -15.25 -29.32
CA LYS A 143 -0.15 -16.09 -29.45
C LYS A 143 0.74 -15.52 -30.55
N PHE A 144 1.88 -14.99 -30.17
CA PHE A 144 2.92 -14.67 -31.12
C PHE A 144 3.48 -16.00 -31.64
N ASP A 145 3.54 -16.16 -32.96
CA ASP A 145 4.08 -17.37 -33.58
C ASP A 145 5.61 -17.38 -33.43
N GLU A 146 6.06 -18.08 -32.39
CA GLU A 146 7.47 -18.23 -32.03
C GLU A 146 8.23 -19.23 -32.92
N THR A 147 7.55 -19.96 -33.83
CA THR A 147 8.19 -21.01 -34.64
C THR A 147 9.33 -20.52 -35.53
N ASN A 148 9.39 -19.22 -35.83
CA ASN A 148 10.43 -18.62 -36.66
C ASN A 148 11.35 -17.64 -35.90
N MET A 149 11.34 -17.65 -34.56
CA MET A 149 12.20 -16.77 -33.77
C MET A 149 13.65 -17.26 -33.74
N PRO A 150 14.64 -16.42 -34.13
CA PRO A 150 16.04 -16.78 -34.01
C PRO A 150 16.51 -16.74 -32.56
N GLU A 151 17.42 -17.63 -32.19
CA GLU A 151 18.14 -17.57 -30.91
C GLU A 151 18.85 -16.22 -30.73
N PRO A 152 18.92 -15.65 -29.50
CA PRO A 152 18.47 -16.24 -28.24
C PRO A 152 16.97 -16.02 -27.93
N TRP A 153 16.20 -15.42 -28.85
CA TRP A 153 14.88 -14.85 -28.56
C TRP A 153 13.74 -15.88 -28.46
N ALA A 154 13.95 -17.11 -28.93
CA ALA A 154 12.98 -18.20 -28.82
C ALA A 154 12.69 -18.52 -27.34
N GLY A 155 11.42 -18.57 -26.94
CA GLY A 155 10.99 -18.84 -25.56
C GLY A 155 11.26 -17.71 -24.54
N LEU A 156 11.87 -16.59 -24.93
CA LEU A 156 12.06 -15.42 -24.06
C LEU A 156 10.81 -14.55 -23.94
N ILE A 157 9.95 -14.52 -24.96
CA ILE A 157 8.74 -13.70 -24.98
C ILE A 157 7.57 -14.54 -24.48
N GLN A 158 7.07 -14.23 -23.29
CA GLN A 158 5.88 -14.90 -22.78
C GLN A 158 4.64 -14.36 -23.48
N ASN A 159 3.78 -15.27 -23.95
CA ASN A 159 2.44 -14.95 -24.45
C ASN A 159 1.45 -14.61 -23.31
N VAL A 160 1.97 -14.13 -22.17
CA VAL A 160 1.20 -13.79 -20.98
C VAL A 160 1.69 -12.44 -20.46
N LYS A 161 0.79 -11.48 -20.30
CA LYS A 161 1.12 -10.13 -19.81
C LYS A 161 0.26 -9.74 -18.62
N ALA A 162 0.77 -8.80 -17.83
CA ALA A 162 0.07 -8.28 -16.67
C ALA A 162 -1.06 -7.33 -17.09
N TYR A 163 -2.21 -7.45 -16.43
CA TYR A 163 -3.35 -6.55 -16.57
C TYR A 163 -3.75 -6.01 -15.19
N VAL A 164 -4.34 -4.82 -15.18
CA VAL A 164 -4.93 -4.22 -13.97
C VAL A 164 -6.44 -4.22 -14.12
N ASP A 165 -7.13 -4.70 -13.10
CA ASP A 165 -8.56 -4.46 -12.90
C ASP A 165 -8.76 -3.10 -12.20
N PRO A 166 -9.32 -2.09 -12.89
CA PRO A 166 -9.50 -0.75 -12.32
C PRO A 166 -10.53 -0.73 -11.17
N ASP A 167 -11.50 -1.64 -11.16
CA ASP A 167 -12.51 -1.72 -10.10
C ASP A 167 -11.88 -2.22 -8.79
N LEU A 168 -10.88 -3.09 -8.89
CA LEU A 168 -10.10 -3.55 -7.75
C LEU A 168 -8.89 -2.65 -7.43
N CYS A 169 -8.48 -1.76 -8.33
CA CYS A 169 -7.34 -0.87 -8.11
C CYS A 169 -7.69 0.25 -7.11
N TRP A 170 -6.90 0.37 -6.03
CA TRP A 170 -7.05 1.43 -5.02
C TRP A 170 -6.03 2.55 -5.15
N GLY A 171 -5.08 2.42 -6.08
CA GLY A 171 -4.11 3.47 -6.37
C GLY A 171 -3.01 3.63 -5.33
N CYS A 172 -2.55 2.55 -4.70
CA CYS A 172 -1.39 2.59 -3.80
C CYS A 172 -0.06 2.78 -4.55
N LEU A 173 -0.04 2.48 -5.86
CA LEU A 173 1.09 2.65 -6.78
C LEU A 173 2.37 1.90 -6.37
N SER A 174 2.27 0.94 -5.45
CA SER A 174 3.41 0.13 -5.03
C SER A 174 3.96 -0.68 -6.22
N CYS A 175 3.08 -1.18 -7.12
CA CYS A 175 3.44 -1.92 -8.34
C CYS A 175 4.28 -1.11 -9.34
N VAL A 176 4.05 0.20 -9.43
CA VAL A 176 4.83 1.13 -10.28
C VAL A 176 6.31 1.12 -9.89
N LEU A 177 6.61 0.98 -8.59
CA LEU A 177 7.97 1.08 -8.07
C LEU A 177 8.77 -0.23 -8.12
N VAL A 178 8.13 -1.36 -8.43
CA VAL A 178 8.77 -2.69 -8.43
C VAL A 178 8.74 -3.40 -9.77
N CYS A 179 8.05 -2.83 -10.78
CA CYS A 179 8.02 -3.41 -12.12
C CYS A 179 9.43 -3.35 -12.75
N PRO A 180 10.06 -4.50 -13.05
CA PRO A 180 11.43 -4.52 -13.58
C PRO A 180 11.52 -3.85 -14.96
N SER A 181 10.53 -4.07 -15.80
CA SER A 181 10.41 -3.47 -17.15
C SER A 181 9.87 -2.04 -17.14
N SER A 182 9.56 -1.47 -15.96
CA SER A 182 8.95 -0.14 -15.83
C SER A 182 7.66 0.04 -16.65
N ALA A 183 6.95 -1.05 -16.93
CA ALA A 183 5.74 -1.06 -17.76
C ALA A 183 4.49 -0.52 -17.03
N ILE A 184 4.55 -0.31 -15.72
CA ILE A 184 3.40 0.12 -14.90
C ILE A 184 3.56 1.60 -14.58
N HIS A 185 2.53 2.39 -14.90
CA HIS A 185 2.47 3.83 -14.71
C HIS A 185 1.31 4.21 -13.79
N ALA A 186 1.36 5.44 -13.26
CA ALA A 186 0.27 6.02 -12.50
C ALA A 186 -0.50 7.00 -13.39
N GLU A 187 -1.82 6.86 -13.46
CA GLU A 187 -2.72 7.76 -14.16
C GLU A 187 -3.68 8.42 -13.18
N CYS A 188 -3.94 9.72 -13.34
CA CYS A 188 -4.89 10.43 -12.49
C CYS A 188 -6.30 10.24 -13.05
N MET A 189 -7.12 9.47 -12.35
CA MET A 189 -8.47 9.08 -12.78
C MET A 189 -9.55 10.00 -12.21
N ARG A 190 -9.19 10.85 -11.25
CA ARG A 190 -10.13 11.68 -10.49
C ARG A 190 -9.53 13.06 -10.26
N ASP A 191 -10.37 14.08 -10.40
CA ASP A 191 -9.99 15.47 -10.16
C ASP A 191 -9.73 15.76 -8.66
N GLU A 192 -9.27 16.97 -8.36
CA GLU A 192 -8.93 17.41 -7.00
C GLU A 192 -10.12 17.38 -6.03
N ASP A 193 -11.32 17.59 -6.54
CA ASP A 193 -12.59 17.60 -5.80
C ASP A 193 -12.96 16.22 -5.21
N TRP A 194 -12.39 15.13 -5.74
CA TRP A 194 -12.49 13.80 -5.14
C TRP A 194 -11.97 13.75 -3.69
N VAL A 195 -10.98 14.59 -3.38
CA VAL A 195 -10.52 14.81 -2.00
C VAL A 195 -11.33 15.96 -1.43
N PRO A 196 -12.22 15.71 -0.44
CA PRO A 196 -13.06 16.76 0.13
C PRO A 196 -12.22 17.92 0.67
N ALA A 197 -12.68 19.15 0.50
CA ALA A 197 -11.98 20.32 1.05
C ALA A 197 -11.76 20.19 2.57
N GLN A 198 -12.78 19.70 3.28
CA GLN A 198 -12.77 19.53 4.74
C GLN A 198 -13.26 18.13 5.15
N ARG A 199 -13.02 17.77 6.41
CA ARG A 199 -13.48 16.49 6.97
C ARG A 199 -15.01 16.37 6.87
N THR A 200 -15.48 15.37 6.13
CA THR A 200 -16.92 15.16 5.88
C THR A 200 -17.64 14.42 7.01
N ALA A 201 -16.93 13.55 7.74
CA ALA A 201 -17.50 12.84 8.88
C ALA A 201 -17.42 13.71 10.15
N LYS A 202 -18.55 13.91 10.83
CA LYS A 202 -18.53 14.30 12.25
C LYS A 202 -17.84 13.14 12.99
N GLN A 203 -16.83 13.43 13.80
CA GLN A 203 -16.40 12.44 14.78
C GLN A 203 -17.64 12.06 15.59
N PRO A 204 -18.00 10.77 15.70
CA PRO A 204 -19.01 10.39 16.66
C PRO A 204 -18.54 10.98 17.99
N LYS A 205 -19.41 11.75 18.65
CA LYS A 205 -19.13 12.16 20.02
C LYS A 205 -18.82 10.86 20.77
N ARG A 206 -17.74 10.87 21.57
CA ARG A 206 -17.47 9.82 22.55
C ARG A 206 -18.83 9.55 23.21
N ILE A 207 -19.33 8.31 23.17
CA ILE A 207 -20.64 8.01 23.74
C ILE A 207 -20.55 8.42 25.21
N ASP A 208 -21.30 9.45 25.60
CA ASP A 208 -21.37 9.88 26.99
C ASP A 208 -21.85 8.67 27.81
N GLY A 209 -21.01 8.18 28.73
CA GLY A 209 -21.33 7.04 29.60
C GLY A 209 -20.55 5.74 29.41
N VAL A 210 -19.45 5.71 28.64
CA VAL A 210 -18.55 4.53 28.56
C VAL A 210 -17.15 4.86 29.10
N ASP A 211 -17.07 5.34 30.35
CA ASP A 211 -15.80 5.53 31.06
C ASP A 211 -15.60 4.62 32.29
N ASP A 212 -16.51 3.70 32.65
CA ASP A 212 -16.40 2.94 33.92
C ASP A 212 -16.27 1.40 33.82
N ALA A 213 -15.94 0.82 32.65
CA ALA A 213 -15.90 -0.66 32.51
C ALA A 213 -14.54 -1.27 32.14
N LEU A 214 -13.44 -0.50 32.11
CA LEU A 214 -12.12 -1.03 31.75
C LEU A 214 -10.99 -0.67 32.75
N HIS A 215 -11.35 -0.24 33.96
CA HIS A 215 -10.42 -0.01 35.07
C HIS A 215 -10.87 -0.69 36.38
N THR A 216 -11.38 -1.91 36.28
CA THR A 216 -11.48 -2.84 37.42
C THR A 216 -10.85 -4.16 37.01
N ASP A 217 -9.54 -4.24 37.25
CA ASP A 217 -8.82 -5.32 37.97
C ASP A 217 -7.30 -5.17 37.76
#